data_AF-A0A3R9KJQ0-F1
#
_entry.id   AF-A0A3R9KJQ0-F1
#
_cell.length_a   1.000
_cell.length_b   1.000
_cell.length_c   1.000
_cell.angle_alpha   90.00
_cell.angle_beta   90.00
_cell.angle_gamma   90.00
#
_symmetry.space_group_name_H-M   'P 1'
#
loop_
_entity.id
_entity.type
_entity.pdbx_description
1 polymer ?
#
loop_
_entity_poly.entity_id
_entity_poly.type
_entity_poly.pdbx_seq_one_letter_code
_entity_poly.pdbx_strand_id
1 'polypeptide(L)'
;MENIIFNVEQFKRNILTKNLNILIGSGVSNPAIPLMKFFSKDDKGMTVSKEDANANLENHIWKVSSFLLWEHNDRIKYFVENMDKQTLYSTDYFTELKNFNTFENNIGFVLERYVKFLEKVITLLYTSNSRTVSKSVSIFTTNYDLFIENSLDLLMKNENFIFNDGSNGYFHKVLDSSNYNKSVAYRGLNENYLNELPSISLIKPHGSMNWEKGENNQILIRPYVVDQPVVVKPTGLEGQETYLNNHFHDMLRVFQLELDKPQSVLIVVGFSFQDDHIAKMVRRSLKNPELMIYIFCYADSDFEVIKNNLSLDNIPRNLQIVIPTALESENKNILNTSGNFDISSLTELFIIEDEEVK
;
A
#
# COMPACT_ATOMS: atom_id res chain seq x y z
N MET A 1 1.21 -14.32 29.72
CA MET A 1 0.69 -13.28 28.82
C MET A 1 -0.32 -13.97 27.95
N GLU A 2 -1.61 -13.65 28.11
CA GLU A 2 -2.67 -14.19 27.27
C GLU A 2 -2.42 -13.69 25.84
N ASN A 3 -1.89 -14.56 24.98
CA ASN A 3 -1.92 -14.30 23.55
C ASN A 3 -3.39 -14.19 23.17
N ILE A 4 -3.82 -12.99 22.76
CA ILE A 4 -5.15 -12.79 22.21
C ILE A 4 -5.22 -13.64 20.95
N ILE A 5 -5.92 -14.77 21.05
CA ILE A 5 -6.20 -15.70 19.96
C ILE A 5 -6.86 -14.92 18.81
N PHE A 6 -6.31 -15.02 17.60
CA PHE A 6 -6.79 -14.30 16.43
C PHE A 6 -8.04 -14.99 15.88
N ASN A 7 -9.21 -14.40 16.11
CA ASN A 7 -10.47 -14.94 15.62
C ASN A 7 -10.80 -14.40 14.21
N VAL A 8 -10.74 -15.26 13.20
CA VAL A 8 -11.03 -14.92 11.78
C VAL A 8 -12.45 -14.39 11.60
N GLU A 9 -13.45 -15.00 12.22
CA GLU A 9 -14.86 -14.57 12.11
C GLU A 9 -15.06 -13.17 12.69
N GLN A 10 -14.40 -12.88 13.81
CA GLN A 10 -14.40 -11.55 14.42
C GLN A 10 -13.70 -10.53 13.52
N PHE A 11 -12.61 -10.91 12.87
CA PHE A 11 -11.92 -10.09 11.88
C PHE A 11 -12.82 -9.79 10.67
N LYS A 12 -13.41 -10.81 10.04
CA LYS A 12 -14.34 -10.69 8.91
C LYS A 12 -15.54 -9.80 9.26
N ARG A 13 -16.11 -9.96 10.45
CA ARG A 13 -17.18 -9.08 10.94
C ARG A 13 -16.72 -7.63 11.06
N ASN A 14 -15.56 -7.39 11.67
CA ASN A 14 -15.04 -6.04 11.85
C ASN A 14 -14.79 -5.33 10.52
N ILE A 15 -14.24 -6.00 9.52
CA ILE A 15 -13.98 -5.37 8.21
C ILE A 15 -15.26 -5.05 7.42
N LEU A 16 -16.36 -5.75 7.68
CA LEU A 16 -17.68 -5.50 7.05
C LEU A 16 -18.52 -4.43 7.76
N THR A 17 -18.36 -4.30 9.09
CA THR A 17 -19.25 -3.46 9.92
C THR A 17 -18.59 -2.20 10.47
N LYS A 18 -17.33 -1.91 10.11
CA LYS A 18 -16.57 -0.76 10.60
C LYS A 18 -15.93 0.02 9.44
N ASN A 19 -15.57 1.27 9.70
CA ASN A 19 -14.82 2.10 8.74
C ASN A 19 -13.46 1.45 8.47
N LEU A 20 -13.25 1.00 7.22
CA LEU A 20 -12.08 0.21 6.84
C LEU A 20 -10.91 1.10 6.45
N ASN A 21 -9.78 0.90 7.12
CA ASN A 21 -8.51 1.52 6.80
C ASN A 21 -7.46 0.43 6.58
N ILE A 22 -6.61 0.60 5.57
CA ILE A 22 -5.56 -0.37 5.23
C ILE A 22 -4.24 0.38 5.09
N LEU A 23 -3.22 -0.02 5.86
CA LEU A 23 -1.85 0.47 5.73
C LEU A 23 -1.00 -0.61 5.05
N ILE A 24 -0.52 -0.29 3.85
CA ILE A 24 0.35 -1.14 3.04
C ILE A 24 1.78 -0.59 3.14
N GLY A 25 2.72 -1.43 3.55
CA GLY A 25 4.14 -1.10 3.59
C GLY A 25 4.95 -1.66 2.42
N SER A 26 6.25 -1.37 2.41
CA SER A 26 7.17 -1.74 1.33
C SER A 26 7.36 -3.24 1.17
N GLY A 27 7.10 -4.02 2.24
CA GLY A 27 7.23 -5.48 2.20
C GLY A 27 6.29 -6.15 1.21
N VAL A 28 5.17 -5.50 0.85
CA VAL A 28 4.20 -6.03 -0.10
C VAL A 28 4.72 -5.99 -1.54
N SER A 29 5.54 -5.00 -1.89
CA SER A 29 6.06 -4.82 -3.24
C SER A 29 7.23 -5.77 -3.58
N ASN A 30 7.66 -6.63 -2.65
CA ASN A 30 8.68 -7.65 -2.88
C ASN A 30 8.10 -8.85 -3.66
N PRO A 31 8.81 -9.42 -4.67
CA PRO A 31 10.22 -9.17 -5.05
C PRO A 31 10.47 -8.07 -6.08
N ALA A 32 9.44 -7.40 -6.61
CA ALA A 32 9.63 -6.35 -7.62
C ALA A 32 10.44 -5.16 -7.08
N ILE A 33 10.17 -4.76 -5.83
CA ILE A 33 10.91 -3.74 -5.09
C ILE A 33 11.46 -4.40 -3.82
N PRO A 34 12.76 -4.70 -3.75
CA PRO A 34 13.40 -5.22 -2.54
C PRO A 34 13.38 -4.21 -1.39
N LEU A 35 13.57 -4.71 -0.16
CA LEU A 35 13.72 -3.86 1.02
C LEU A 35 15.04 -3.07 1.00
N MET A 36 15.09 -1.94 1.70
CA MET A 36 16.26 -1.04 1.80
C MET A 36 17.60 -1.76 2.09
N LYS A 37 17.58 -2.85 2.86
CA LYS A 37 18.76 -3.66 3.17
C LYS A 37 19.46 -4.21 1.92
N PHE A 38 18.70 -4.45 0.84
CA PHE A 38 19.23 -4.90 -0.45
C PHE A 38 20.13 -3.84 -1.10
N PHE A 39 19.74 -2.56 -1.03
CA PHE A 39 20.45 -1.42 -1.62
C PHE A 39 21.61 -0.90 -0.78
N SER A 40 21.82 -1.47 0.40
CA SER A 40 22.92 -1.10 1.31
C SER A 40 24.29 -1.65 0.88
N LYS A 41 24.36 -2.39 -0.23
CA LYS A 41 25.59 -2.96 -0.79
C LYS A 41 25.67 -2.69 -2.30
N ASP A 42 26.88 -2.49 -2.80
CA ASP A 42 27.16 -2.41 -4.24
C ASP A 42 27.23 -3.80 -4.90
N ASP A 43 27.42 -3.83 -6.22
CA ASP A 43 27.56 -5.07 -7.02
C ASP A 43 28.76 -5.93 -6.60
N LYS A 44 29.73 -5.35 -5.87
CA LYS A 44 30.91 -6.05 -5.33
C LYS A 44 30.70 -6.48 -3.87
N GLY A 45 29.53 -6.24 -3.30
CA GLY A 45 29.15 -6.58 -1.94
C GLY A 45 29.69 -5.62 -0.87
N MET A 46 30.28 -4.49 -1.25
CA MET A 46 30.77 -3.47 -0.31
C MET A 46 29.61 -2.58 0.15
N THR A 47 29.64 -2.20 1.44
CA THR A 47 28.62 -1.31 2.01
C THR A 47 28.72 0.09 1.41
N VAL A 48 27.60 0.61 0.92
CA VAL A 48 27.50 1.98 0.40
C VAL A 48 27.01 2.95 1.48
N SER A 49 27.14 4.26 1.23
CA SER A 49 26.56 5.28 2.12
C SER A 49 25.03 5.17 2.17
N LYS A 50 24.40 5.75 3.20
CA LYS A 50 22.93 5.76 3.31
C LYS A 50 22.31 6.59 2.19
N GLU A 51 22.97 7.67 1.78
CA GLU A 51 22.55 8.52 0.68
C GLU A 51 22.56 7.75 -0.65
N ASP A 52 23.63 7.00 -0.92
CA ASP A 52 23.74 6.19 -2.14
C ASP A 52 22.72 5.04 -2.16
N ALA A 53 22.50 4.37 -1.01
CA ALA A 53 21.49 3.33 -0.89
C ALA A 53 20.08 3.87 -1.18
N ASN A 54 19.77 5.07 -0.67
CA ASN A 54 18.52 5.77 -0.94
C ASN A 54 18.37 6.11 -2.42
N ALA A 55 19.40 6.65 -3.06
CA ALA A 55 19.38 6.98 -4.49
C ALA A 55 19.20 5.73 -5.35
N ASN A 56 19.85 4.62 -5.00
CA ASN A 56 19.70 3.34 -5.71
C ASN A 56 18.27 2.78 -5.57
N LEU A 57 17.68 2.84 -4.37
CA LEU A 57 16.30 2.44 -4.13
C LEU A 57 15.33 3.31 -4.95
N GLU A 58 15.50 4.62 -4.93
CA GLU A 58 14.67 5.57 -5.67
C GLU A 58 14.73 5.31 -7.19
N ASN A 59 15.93 5.15 -7.74
CA ASN A 59 16.12 4.80 -9.16
C ASN A 59 15.48 3.46 -9.52
N HIS A 60 15.56 2.47 -8.63
CA HIS A 60 14.91 1.17 -8.84
C HIS A 60 13.38 1.30 -8.84
N ILE A 61 12.81 2.04 -7.89
CA ILE A 61 11.36 2.28 -7.83
C ILE A 61 10.90 3.11 -9.03
N TRP A 62 11.69 4.08 -9.47
CA TRP A 62 11.43 4.84 -10.69
C TRP A 62 11.32 3.90 -11.89
N LYS A 63 12.30 3.00 -12.05
CA LYS A 63 12.31 2.01 -13.14
C LYS A 63 11.12 1.07 -13.07
N VAL A 64 10.81 0.51 -11.90
CA VAL A 64 9.63 -0.36 -11.70
C VAL A 64 8.34 0.38 -12.05
N SER A 65 8.20 1.61 -11.56
CA SER A 65 7.00 2.43 -11.78
C SER A 65 6.83 2.83 -13.24
N SER A 66 7.92 3.11 -13.95
CA SER A 66 7.90 3.40 -15.39
C SER A 66 7.49 2.16 -16.18
N PHE A 67 8.07 1.01 -15.87
CA PHE A 67 7.75 -0.25 -16.53
C PHE A 67 6.29 -0.68 -16.33
N LEU A 68 5.73 -0.42 -15.15
CA LEU A 68 4.31 -0.68 -14.87
C LEU A 68 3.37 0.02 -15.85
N LEU A 69 3.71 1.24 -16.27
CA LEU A 69 2.90 2.06 -17.18
C LEU A 69 3.22 1.82 -18.66
N TRP A 70 4.43 1.35 -18.97
CA TRP A 70 4.86 1.13 -20.35
C TRP A 70 4.25 -0.10 -21.00
N GLU A 71 3.98 0.01 -22.30
CA GLU A 71 3.68 -1.14 -23.14
C GLU A 71 4.91 -2.02 -23.35
N HIS A 72 4.69 -3.28 -23.74
CA HIS A 72 5.76 -4.25 -23.92
C HIS A 72 6.86 -3.77 -24.89
N ASN A 73 6.49 -3.10 -25.98
CA ASN A 73 7.44 -2.56 -26.96
C ASN A 73 8.34 -1.47 -26.37
N ASP A 74 7.81 -0.59 -25.52
CA ASP A 74 8.58 0.47 -24.88
C ASP A 74 9.57 -0.10 -23.85
N ARG A 75 9.17 -1.16 -23.14
CA ARG A 75 10.07 -1.89 -22.23
C ARG A 75 11.26 -2.51 -22.98
N ILE A 76 10.99 -3.14 -24.13
CA ILE A 76 12.06 -3.69 -24.99
C ILE A 76 12.96 -2.58 -25.50
N LYS A 77 12.38 -1.47 -25.97
CA LYS A 77 13.14 -0.32 -26.45
C LYS A 77 14.08 0.22 -25.37
N TYR A 78 13.57 0.42 -24.15
CA TYR A 78 14.38 0.84 -23.01
C TYR A 78 15.52 -0.15 -22.72
N PHE A 79 15.26 -1.45 -22.75
CA PHE A 79 16.29 -2.47 -22.53
C PHE A 79 17.43 -2.38 -23.55
N VAL A 80 17.10 -2.24 -24.84
CA VAL A 80 18.08 -2.18 -25.92
C VAL A 80 18.86 -0.85 -25.89
N GLU A 81 18.20 0.27 -25.60
CA GLU A 81 18.84 1.60 -25.59
C GLU A 81 19.79 1.81 -24.41
N ASN A 82 19.53 1.17 -23.26
CA ASN A 82 20.37 1.29 -22.05
C ASN A 82 21.46 0.22 -21.95
N MET A 83 21.56 -0.70 -22.90
CA MET A 83 22.62 -1.72 -22.93
C MET A 83 23.86 -1.20 -23.66
N ASP A 84 25.05 -1.49 -23.12
CA ASP A 84 26.29 -1.16 -23.83
C ASP A 84 26.39 -1.95 -25.14
N LYS A 85 26.88 -1.27 -26.19
CA LYS A 85 26.99 -1.86 -27.53
C LYS A 85 27.93 -3.06 -27.54
N GLN A 86 28.95 -3.11 -26.69
CA GLN A 86 29.84 -4.27 -26.62
C GLN A 86 29.12 -5.48 -26.02
N THR A 87 28.31 -5.25 -24.98
CA THR A 87 27.48 -6.28 -24.35
C THR A 87 26.43 -6.85 -25.31
N LEU A 88 25.80 -5.99 -26.13
CA LEU A 88 24.74 -6.38 -27.09
C LEU A 88 25.21 -7.44 -28.11
N TYR A 89 26.49 -7.42 -28.48
CA TYR A 89 27.08 -8.37 -29.43
C TYR A 89 27.96 -9.44 -28.76
N SER A 90 27.86 -9.57 -27.43
CA SER A 90 28.62 -10.55 -26.64
C SER A 90 27.75 -11.70 -26.13
N THR A 91 28.37 -12.72 -25.54
CA THR A 91 27.66 -13.79 -24.83
C THR A 91 26.89 -13.30 -23.60
N ASP A 92 27.28 -12.16 -23.05
CA ASP A 92 26.67 -11.59 -21.83
C ASP A 92 25.26 -11.04 -22.10
N TYR A 93 24.91 -10.79 -23.37
CA TYR A 93 23.55 -10.42 -23.79
C TYR A 93 22.49 -11.38 -23.27
N PHE A 94 22.72 -12.70 -23.35
CA PHE A 94 21.73 -13.68 -22.90
C PHE A 94 21.52 -13.65 -21.38
N THR A 95 22.58 -13.34 -20.63
CA THR A 95 22.51 -13.17 -19.17
C THR A 95 21.69 -11.94 -18.83
N GLU A 96 21.97 -10.81 -19.48
CA GLU A 96 21.22 -9.57 -19.28
C GLU A 96 19.74 -9.69 -19.70
N LEU A 97 19.47 -10.37 -20.82
CA LEU A 97 18.10 -10.64 -21.27
C LEU A 97 17.35 -11.50 -20.25
N LYS A 98 18.01 -12.49 -19.65
CA LYS A 98 17.42 -13.31 -18.59
C LYS A 98 17.13 -12.50 -17.33
N ASN A 99 18.04 -11.61 -16.94
CA ASN A 99 17.85 -10.69 -15.81
C ASN A 99 16.68 -9.74 -16.07
N PHE A 100 16.58 -9.19 -17.28
CA PHE A 100 15.49 -8.34 -17.71
C PHE A 100 14.14 -9.05 -17.66
N ASN A 101 14.05 -10.26 -18.21
CA ASN A 101 12.83 -11.06 -18.15
C ASN A 101 12.44 -11.39 -16.70
N THR A 102 13.43 -11.68 -15.84
CA THR A 102 13.19 -11.93 -14.41
C THR A 102 12.63 -10.69 -13.71
N PHE A 103 13.19 -9.51 -14.03
CA PHE A 103 12.70 -8.23 -13.54
C PHE A 103 11.26 -7.95 -13.98
N GLU A 104 10.95 -8.11 -15.28
CA GLU A 104 9.59 -7.92 -15.81
C GLU A 104 8.60 -8.91 -15.17
N ASN A 105 8.98 -10.18 -15.03
CA ASN A 105 8.15 -11.20 -14.39
C ASN A 105 7.89 -10.88 -12.91
N ASN A 106 8.88 -10.37 -12.17
CA ASN A 106 8.69 -9.96 -10.78
C ASN A 106 7.69 -8.80 -10.65
N ILE A 107 7.74 -7.82 -11.57
CA ILE A 107 6.77 -6.72 -11.61
C ILE A 107 5.37 -7.27 -11.89
N GLY A 108 5.21 -8.12 -12.90
CA GLY A 108 3.93 -8.75 -13.24
C GLY A 108 3.35 -9.55 -12.08
N PHE A 109 4.19 -10.34 -11.40
CA PHE A 109 3.82 -11.12 -10.24
C PHE A 109 3.30 -10.26 -9.08
N VAL A 110 3.99 -9.15 -8.75
CA VAL A 110 3.56 -8.24 -7.70
C VAL A 110 2.27 -7.50 -8.09
N LEU A 111 2.19 -7.03 -9.35
CA LEU A 111 1.00 -6.36 -9.86
C LEU A 111 -0.25 -7.24 -9.76
N GLU A 112 -0.15 -8.51 -10.16
CA GLU A 112 -1.27 -9.46 -10.08
C GLU A 112 -1.79 -9.61 -8.65
N ARG A 113 -0.90 -9.60 -7.65
CA ARG A 113 -1.26 -9.71 -6.24
C ARG A 113 -1.98 -8.46 -5.73
N TYR A 114 -1.51 -7.27 -6.11
CA TYR A 114 -2.23 -6.03 -5.81
C TYR A 114 -3.61 -5.98 -6.46
N VAL A 115 -3.73 -6.39 -7.74
CA VAL A 115 -5.02 -6.45 -8.45
C VAL A 115 -5.99 -7.38 -7.72
N LYS A 116 -5.58 -8.62 -7.41
CA LYS A 116 -6.41 -9.59 -6.69
C LYS A 116 -6.84 -9.08 -5.32
N PHE A 117 -5.93 -8.45 -4.58
CA PHE A 117 -6.25 -7.89 -3.27
C PHE A 117 -7.29 -6.78 -3.37
N LEU A 118 -7.07 -5.81 -4.26
CA LEU A 118 -7.98 -4.66 -4.41
C LEU A 118 -9.34 -5.08 -4.96
N GLU A 119 -9.40 -6.07 -5.85
CA GLU A 119 -10.65 -6.68 -6.31
C GLU A 119 -11.47 -7.22 -5.11
N LYS A 120 -10.82 -7.88 -4.14
CA LYS A 120 -11.50 -8.36 -2.91
C LYS A 120 -11.90 -7.23 -1.97
N VAL A 121 -11.10 -6.17 -1.86
CA VAL A 121 -11.51 -4.96 -1.14
C VAL A 121 -12.76 -4.35 -1.76
N ILE A 122 -12.82 -4.24 -3.10
CA ILE A 122 -13.98 -3.70 -3.82
C ILE A 122 -15.21 -4.59 -3.61
N THR A 123 -15.05 -5.91 -3.76
CA THR A 123 -16.11 -6.89 -3.50
C THR A 123 -16.69 -6.70 -2.09
N LEU A 124 -15.83 -6.53 -1.09
CA LEU A 124 -16.22 -6.29 0.30
C LEU A 124 -17.02 -4.98 0.48
N LEU A 125 -16.65 -3.91 -0.22
CA LEU A 125 -17.40 -2.65 -0.19
C LEU A 125 -18.80 -2.79 -0.83
N TYR A 126 -18.96 -3.63 -1.85
CA TYR A 126 -20.27 -3.93 -2.42
C TYR A 126 -21.16 -4.72 -1.46
N THR A 127 -20.59 -5.69 -0.74
CA THR A 127 -21.30 -6.50 0.26
C THR A 127 -21.67 -5.70 1.51
N SER A 128 -20.89 -4.67 1.84
CA SER A 128 -21.11 -3.82 3.02
C SER A 128 -22.44 -3.06 2.96
N ASN A 129 -23.13 -3.00 4.10
CA ASN A 129 -24.40 -2.30 4.21
C ASN A 129 -24.19 -0.78 4.38
N SER A 130 -24.51 -0.01 3.35
CA SER A 130 -24.34 1.46 3.31
C SER A 130 -25.15 2.22 4.36
N ARG A 131 -26.13 1.58 5.01
CA ARG A 131 -26.92 2.21 6.08
C ARG A 131 -26.18 2.23 7.42
N THR A 132 -25.19 1.36 7.60
CA THR A 132 -24.46 1.19 8.87
C THR A 132 -23.02 1.68 8.80
N VAL A 133 -22.39 1.58 7.63
CA VAL A 133 -20.99 1.96 7.40
C VAL A 133 -20.90 2.64 6.03
N SER A 134 -20.02 3.63 5.88
CA SER A 134 -19.75 4.20 4.56
C SER A 134 -19.16 3.14 3.64
N LYS A 135 -19.54 3.14 2.36
CA LYS A 135 -18.92 2.31 1.32
C LYS A 135 -17.59 2.91 0.87
N SER A 136 -16.74 3.23 1.82
CA SER A 136 -15.43 3.84 1.57
C SER A 136 -14.33 3.08 2.30
N VAL A 137 -13.19 2.94 1.63
CA VAL A 137 -11.95 2.44 2.23
C VAL A 137 -10.85 3.47 2.05
N SER A 138 -10.06 3.68 3.09
CA SER A 138 -8.87 4.52 3.04
C SER A 138 -7.63 3.64 3.03
N ILE A 139 -6.90 3.66 1.91
CA ILE A 139 -5.64 2.96 1.74
C ILE A 139 -4.51 3.95 1.96
N PHE A 140 -3.68 3.65 2.95
CA PHE A 140 -2.48 4.39 3.31
C PHE A 140 -1.27 3.60 2.85
N THR A 141 -0.30 4.26 2.25
CA THR A 141 0.98 3.62 1.93
C THR A 141 2.13 4.60 2.02
N THR A 142 3.23 4.16 2.64
CA THR A 142 4.51 4.89 2.61
C THR A 142 5.27 4.65 1.31
N ASN A 143 4.78 3.76 0.45
CA ASN A 143 5.40 3.45 -0.82
C ASN A 143 5.04 4.54 -1.82
N TYR A 144 6.06 5.06 -2.49
CA TYR A 144 5.89 6.02 -3.57
C TYR A 144 5.86 5.35 -4.97
N ASP A 145 5.83 4.02 -5.04
CA ASP A 145 5.58 3.25 -6.27
C ASP A 145 4.15 3.42 -6.81
N LEU A 146 3.85 2.89 -7.99
CA LEU A 146 2.55 3.03 -8.67
C LEU A 146 1.74 1.73 -8.78
N PHE A 147 2.03 0.71 -7.97
CA PHE A 147 1.32 -0.57 -8.06
C PHE A 147 -0.18 -0.43 -7.78
N ILE A 148 -0.55 0.33 -6.74
CA ILE A 148 -1.94 0.50 -6.32
C ILE A 148 -2.73 1.25 -7.41
N GLU A 149 -2.20 2.37 -7.90
CA GLU A 149 -2.84 3.17 -8.96
C GLU A 149 -3.06 2.36 -10.23
N ASN A 150 -2.02 1.65 -10.69
CA ASN A 150 -2.14 0.83 -11.90
C ASN A 150 -3.15 -0.32 -11.70
N SER A 151 -3.15 -0.96 -10.53
CA SER A 151 -4.16 -1.99 -10.22
C SER A 151 -5.59 -1.43 -10.21
N LEU A 152 -5.80 -0.25 -9.63
CA LEU A 152 -7.12 0.40 -9.63
C LEU A 152 -7.56 0.80 -11.05
N ASP A 153 -6.66 1.37 -11.85
CA ASP A 153 -6.93 1.71 -13.26
C ASP A 153 -7.33 0.49 -14.09
N LEU A 154 -6.73 -0.69 -13.82
CA LEU A 154 -7.13 -1.94 -14.47
C LEU A 154 -8.53 -2.41 -14.03
N LEU A 155 -8.85 -2.30 -12.74
CA LEU A 155 -10.14 -2.72 -12.18
C LEU A 155 -11.29 -1.79 -12.61
N MET A 156 -11.03 -0.48 -12.67
CA MET A 156 -12.02 0.54 -13.09
C MET A 156 -12.54 0.34 -14.52
N LYS A 157 -11.84 -0.45 -15.37
CA LYS A 157 -12.33 -0.79 -16.71
C LYS A 157 -13.56 -1.70 -16.69
N ASN A 158 -13.70 -2.50 -15.63
CA ASN A 158 -14.73 -3.54 -15.52
C ASN A 158 -15.69 -3.32 -14.34
N GLU A 159 -15.29 -2.54 -13.33
CA GLU A 159 -16.06 -2.33 -12.10
C GLU A 159 -16.45 -0.86 -11.88
N ASN A 160 -17.60 -0.63 -11.26
CA ASN A 160 -18.17 0.70 -11.04
C ASN A 160 -17.88 1.21 -9.62
N PHE A 161 -16.66 1.64 -9.37
CA PHE A 161 -16.26 2.29 -8.11
C PHE A 161 -15.57 3.63 -8.38
N ILE A 162 -15.42 4.44 -7.33
CA ILE A 162 -14.76 5.74 -7.40
C ILE A 162 -13.36 5.63 -6.79
N PHE A 163 -12.35 5.99 -7.59
CA PHE A 163 -10.99 6.19 -7.09
C PHE A 163 -10.77 7.67 -6.71
N ASN A 164 -10.30 7.89 -5.49
CA ASN A 164 -9.94 9.21 -4.97
C ASN A 164 -8.44 9.25 -4.63
N ASP A 165 -7.65 9.86 -5.54
CA ASP A 165 -6.22 10.14 -5.35
C ASP A 165 -5.96 11.49 -4.67
N GLY A 166 -7.01 12.16 -4.17
CA GLY A 166 -6.92 13.48 -3.57
C GLY A 166 -6.74 14.63 -4.58
N SER A 167 -6.79 14.36 -5.89
CA SER A 167 -6.60 15.40 -6.91
C SER A 167 -7.90 16.06 -7.38
N ASN A 168 -7.78 17.30 -7.84
CA ASN A 168 -8.79 18.00 -8.63
C ASN A 168 -8.26 18.26 -10.04
N GLY A 169 -9.16 18.27 -11.02
CA GLY A 169 -8.83 18.62 -12.41
C GLY A 169 -8.72 17.41 -13.33
N TYR A 170 -8.88 17.67 -14.62
CA TYR A 170 -8.87 16.64 -15.66
C TYR A 170 -7.52 16.54 -16.36
N PHE A 171 -7.11 17.64 -17.04
CA PHE A 171 -5.80 17.72 -17.71
C PHE A 171 -4.65 18.03 -16.75
N HIS A 172 -4.95 18.79 -15.70
CA HIS A 172 -4.00 19.24 -14.70
C HIS A 172 -4.54 18.80 -13.34
N LYS A 173 -4.16 17.59 -12.93
CA LYS A 173 -4.51 17.06 -11.61
C LYS A 173 -3.65 17.74 -10.55
N VAL A 174 -4.27 18.50 -9.67
CA VAL A 174 -3.62 19.17 -8.53
C VAL A 174 -4.06 18.49 -7.24
N LEU A 175 -3.11 18.03 -6.43
CA LEU A 175 -3.38 17.41 -5.14
C LEU A 175 -3.93 18.45 -4.15
N ASP A 176 -5.02 18.11 -3.47
CA ASP A 176 -5.63 18.91 -2.42
C ASP A 176 -6.19 17.98 -1.34
N SER A 177 -5.65 18.11 -0.12
CA SER A 177 -6.00 17.26 1.02
C SER A 177 -7.49 17.33 1.41
N SER A 178 -8.17 18.42 1.08
CA SER A 178 -9.61 18.57 1.34
C SER A 178 -10.47 17.58 0.55
N ASN A 179 -9.95 17.02 -0.55
CA ASN A 179 -10.68 16.08 -1.41
C ASN A 179 -10.88 14.70 -0.77
N TYR A 180 -10.06 14.31 0.20
CA TYR A 180 -10.22 13.02 0.89
C TYR A 180 -11.49 12.94 1.74
N ASN A 181 -12.10 14.08 2.06
CA ASN A 181 -13.35 14.16 2.83
C ASN A 181 -14.62 14.18 1.96
N LYS A 182 -14.51 13.95 0.65
CA LYS A 182 -15.66 13.96 -0.27
C LYS A 182 -16.27 12.56 -0.36
N SER A 183 -17.61 12.47 -0.27
CA SER A 183 -18.37 11.26 -0.56
C SER A 183 -19.06 11.33 -1.92
N VAL A 184 -19.25 10.19 -2.57
CA VAL A 184 -19.92 10.09 -3.87
C VAL A 184 -21.09 9.12 -3.77
N ALA A 185 -22.27 9.56 -4.21
CA ALA A 185 -23.48 8.76 -4.19
C ALA A 185 -24.25 8.88 -5.51
N TYR A 186 -24.86 7.76 -5.92
CA TYR A 186 -25.83 7.74 -6.98
C TYR A 186 -27.13 8.40 -6.52
N ARG A 187 -27.65 9.32 -7.32
CA ARG A 187 -28.99 9.91 -7.16
C ARG A 187 -29.94 9.23 -8.15
N GLY A 188 -31.00 8.61 -7.63
CA GLY A 188 -32.07 8.09 -8.47
C GLY A 188 -32.73 9.17 -9.33
N LEU A 189 -33.32 8.80 -10.47
CA LEU A 189 -33.97 9.72 -11.42
C LEU A 189 -35.05 10.62 -10.78
N ASN A 190 -35.69 10.14 -9.72
CA ASN A 190 -36.73 10.87 -8.97
C ASN A 190 -36.19 11.52 -7.69
N GLU A 191 -34.86 11.60 -7.52
CA GLU A 191 -34.14 12.16 -6.36
C GLU A 191 -34.44 11.54 -4.97
N ASN A 192 -35.33 10.55 -4.91
CA ASN A 192 -35.81 9.97 -3.65
C ASN A 192 -34.85 8.97 -2.98
N TYR A 193 -33.75 8.59 -3.64
CA TYR A 193 -32.78 7.62 -3.12
C TYR A 193 -31.35 8.07 -3.39
N LEU A 194 -30.57 8.13 -2.31
CA LEU A 194 -29.11 8.25 -2.33
C LEU A 194 -28.54 6.87 -2.04
N ASN A 195 -27.78 6.31 -2.98
CA ASN A 195 -27.00 5.11 -2.75
C ASN A 195 -25.52 5.44 -2.88
N GLU A 196 -24.78 5.33 -1.78
CA GLU A 196 -23.35 5.57 -1.79
C GLU A 196 -22.65 4.57 -2.73
N LEU A 197 -21.74 5.08 -3.57
CA LEU A 197 -20.92 4.24 -4.43
C LEU A 197 -19.68 3.78 -3.65
N PRO A 198 -19.21 2.54 -3.86
CA PRO A 198 -17.90 2.13 -3.38
C PRO A 198 -16.82 3.12 -3.78
N SER A 199 -16.04 3.56 -2.81
CA SER A 199 -14.97 4.52 -3.01
C SER A 199 -13.68 4.06 -2.34
N ILE A 200 -12.57 4.20 -3.05
CA ILE A 200 -11.23 3.90 -2.57
C ILE A 200 -10.44 5.19 -2.55
N SER A 201 -10.04 5.63 -1.36
CA SER A 201 -9.16 6.78 -1.19
C SER A 201 -7.72 6.31 -0.99
N LEU A 202 -6.79 6.80 -1.80
CA LEU A 202 -5.36 6.48 -1.67
C LEU A 202 -4.59 7.68 -1.12
N ILE A 203 -4.00 7.50 0.06
CA ILE A 203 -3.26 8.51 0.79
C ILE A 203 -1.78 8.10 0.86
N LYS A 204 -0.90 8.94 0.30
CA LYS A 204 0.55 8.71 0.25
C LYS A 204 1.32 9.78 1.04
N PRO A 205 1.60 9.56 2.34
CA PRO A 205 2.34 10.52 3.16
C PRO A 205 3.79 10.79 2.69
N HIS A 206 4.40 9.89 1.92
CA HIS A 206 5.80 10.02 1.44
C HIS A 206 5.90 10.40 -0.03
N GLY A 207 4.79 10.77 -0.67
CA GLY A 207 4.77 11.17 -2.08
C GLY A 207 4.60 10.02 -3.05
N SER A 208 4.86 10.29 -4.33
CA SER A 208 4.73 9.30 -5.40
C SER A 208 5.64 9.61 -6.59
N MET A 209 6.01 8.57 -7.35
CA MET A 209 6.85 8.68 -8.55
C MET A 209 6.24 9.48 -9.70
N ASN A 210 4.93 9.73 -9.67
CA ASN A 210 4.25 10.56 -10.66
C ASN A 210 3.88 11.95 -10.13
N TRP A 211 4.36 12.33 -8.94
CA TRP A 211 4.11 13.66 -8.37
C TRP A 211 5.19 14.64 -8.78
N GLU A 212 4.79 15.76 -9.38
CA GLU A 212 5.67 16.83 -9.81
C GLU A 212 5.39 18.11 -9.02
N LYS A 213 6.43 18.89 -8.75
CA LYS A 213 6.27 20.21 -8.16
C LYS A 213 5.84 21.22 -9.23
N GLY A 214 4.62 21.73 -9.10
CA GLY A 214 4.11 22.79 -9.96
C GLY A 214 4.45 24.20 -9.46
N GLU A 215 3.90 25.20 -10.15
CA GLU A 215 3.93 26.61 -9.70
C GLU A 215 3.32 26.78 -8.30
N ASN A 216 3.77 27.78 -7.55
CA ASN A 216 3.26 28.10 -6.20
C ASN A 216 3.31 26.93 -5.18
N ASN A 217 4.24 26.00 -5.35
CA ASN A 217 4.43 24.85 -4.43
C ASN A 217 3.22 23.89 -4.39
N GLN A 218 2.40 23.87 -5.45
CA GLN A 218 1.36 22.86 -5.63
C GLN A 218 1.97 21.53 -6.09
N ILE A 219 1.32 20.42 -5.76
CA ILE A 219 1.71 19.09 -6.23
C ILE A 219 0.80 18.70 -7.40
N LEU A 220 1.41 18.39 -8.53
CA LEU A 220 0.74 17.93 -9.74
C LEU A 220 0.86 16.41 -9.84
N ILE A 221 -0.25 15.73 -10.11
CA ILE A 221 -0.25 14.29 -10.36
C ILE A 221 -0.20 14.06 -11.88
N ARG A 222 0.85 13.41 -12.36
CA ARG A 222 1.05 13.10 -13.79
C ARG A 222 0.56 11.69 -14.11
N PRO A 223 0.14 11.42 -15.37
CA PRO A 223 -0.21 10.08 -15.82
C PRO A 223 1.03 9.23 -16.14
N TYR A 224 2.24 9.75 -15.90
CA TYR A 224 3.52 9.10 -16.14
C TYR A 224 4.47 9.37 -14.96
N VAL A 225 5.51 8.54 -14.84
CA VAL A 225 6.60 8.76 -13.89
C VAL A 225 7.42 9.98 -14.31
N VAL A 226 7.73 10.86 -13.36
CA VAL A 226 8.47 12.10 -13.61
C VAL A 226 9.95 11.96 -13.27
N ASP A 227 10.80 12.78 -13.87
CA ASP A 227 12.26 12.73 -13.64
C ASP A 227 12.66 13.23 -12.24
N GLN A 228 11.91 14.20 -11.70
CA GLN A 228 12.13 14.77 -10.37
C GLN A 228 10.87 14.60 -9.51
N PRO A 229 10.62 13.39 -8.99
CA PRO A 229 9.43 13.10 -8.23
C PRO A 229 9.46 13.77 -6.86
N VAL A 230 8.30 14.21 -6.40
CA VAL A 230 8.12 14.76 -5.06
C VAL A 230 7.93 13.60 -4.08
N VAL A 231 9.04 13.15 -3.47
CA VAL A 231 9.08 12.04 -2.51
C VAL A 231 9.84 12.42 -1.23
N VAL A 232 9.47 11.79 -0.11
CA VAL A 232 10.23 11.88 1.15
C VAL A 232 11.11 10.64 1.25
N LYS A 233 12.43 10.84 1.29
CA LYS A 233 13.39 9.73 1.33
C LYS A 233 13.57 9.24 2.77
N PRO A 234 13.79 7.93 2.99
CA PRO A 234 14.02 7.40 4.33
C PRO A 234 15.45 7.74 4.82
N THR A 235 15.65 9.00 5.23
CA THR A 235 16.93 9.56 5.69
C THR A 235 17.04 9.59 7.21
N GLY A 236 15.96 9.30 7.95
CA GLY A 236 15.86 9.56 9.38
C GLY A 236 15.66 11.04 9.75
N LEU A 237 15.66 11.95 8.76
CA LEU A 237 15.22 13.35 8.88
C LEU A 237 13.83 13.57 8.28
N GLU A 238 13.12 12.49 7.95
CA GLU A 238 11.76 12.46 7.40
C GLU A 238 10.83 13.41 8.16
N GLY A 239 10.90 13.41 9.50
CA GLY A 239 10.09 14.29 10.34
C GLY A 239 10.29 15.79 10.07
N GLN A 240 11.48 16.24 9.66
CA GLN A 240 11.71 17.65 9.29
C GLN A 240 11.26 17.92 7.85
N GLU A 241 11.58 17.04 6.89
CA GLU A 241 11.20 17.23 5.48
C GLU A 241 9.68 17.16 5.27
N THR A 242 9.01 16.23 5.94
CA THR A 242 7.55 16.09 5.98
C THR A 242 6.89 17.28 6.68
N TYR A 243 7.50 17.84 7.73
CA TYR A 243 6.97 19.01 8.43
C TYR A 243 7.14 20.31 7.64
N LEU A 244 8.23 20.44 6.89
CA LEU A 244 8.52 21.62 6.08
C LEU A 244 7.66 21.71 4.82
N ASN A 245 7.13 20.59 4.34
CA ASN A 245 6.20 20.56 3.20
C ASN A 245 4.77 20.30 3.68
N ASN A 246 3.95 21.36 3.66
CA ASN A 246 2.56 21.35 4.14
C ASN A 246 1.74 20.14 3.65
N HIS A 247 1.98 19.65 2.43
CA HIS A 247 1.24 18.54 1.83
C HIS A 247 1.45 17.20 2.55
N PHE A 248 2.68 16.85 2.91
CA PHE A 248 2.96 15.57 3.57
C PHE A 248 2.39 15.56 4.99
N HIS A 249 2.50 16.69 5.70
CA HIS A 249 1.86 16.87 7.00
C HIS A 249 0.33 16.73 6.91
N ASP A 250 -0.29 17.28 5.87
CA ASP A 250 -1.73 17.14 5.65
C ASP A 250 -2.14 15.69 5.38
N MET A 251 -1.36 14.92 4.62
CA MET A 251 -1.64 13.49 4.37
C MET A 251 -1.59 12.67 5.67
N LEU A 252 -0.60 12.94 6.51
CA LEU A 252 -0.51 12.34 7.84
C LEU A 252 -1.65 12.79 8.74
N ARG A 253 -2.08 14.05 8.66
CA ARG A 253 -3.27 14.52 9.37
C ARG A 253 -4.52 13.76 8.93
N VAL A 254 -4.72 13.53 7.63
CA VAL A 254 -5.82 12.71 7.12
C VAL A 254 -5.76 11.30 7.72
N PHE A 255 -4.57 10.68 7.75
CA PHE A 255 -4.39 9.37 8.39
C PHE A 255 -4.81 9.38 9.87
N GLN A 256 -4.37 10.37 10.65
CA GLN A 256 -4.76 10.48 12.06
C GLN A 256 -6.28 10.63 12.22
N LEU A 257 -6.90 11.48 11.40
CA LEU A 257 -8.35 11.71 11.46
C LEU A 257 -9.15 10.45 11.15
N GLU A 258 -8.70 9.63 10.18
CA GLU A 258 -9.35 8.35 9.88
C GLU A 258 -9.26 7.36 11.05
N LEU A 259 -8.14 7.33 11.77
CA LEU A 259 -7.94 6.47 12.93
C LEU A 259 -8.69 6.95 14.19
N ASP A 260 -8.98 8.25 14.27
CA ASP A 260 -9.73 8.84 15.39
C ASP A 260 -11.25 8.66 15.23
N LYS A 261 -11.72 8.22 14.06
CA LYS A 261 -13.15 7.93 13.84
C LYS A 261 -13.65 6.80 14.77
N PRO A 262 -14.92 6.88 15.21
CA PRO A 262 -15.57 5.78 15.92
C PRO A 262 -15.80 4.58 14.99
N GLN A 263 -15.93 3.39 15.57
CA GLN A 263 -16.12 2.13 14.84
C GLN A 263 -15.20 2.00 13.61
N SER A 264 -13.90 2.17 13.81
CA SER A 264 -12.89 2.03 12.75
C SER A 264 -12.09 0.74 12.90
N VAL A 265 -11.60 0.22 11.79
CA VAL A 265 -10.62 -0.87 11.75
C VAL A 265 -9.42 -0.44 10.91
N LEU A 266 -8.22 -0.71 11.40
CA LEU A 266 -6.97 -0.56 10.67
C LEU A 266 -6.34 -1.93 10.44
N ILE A 267 -6.07 -2.26 9.19
CA ILE A 267 -5.32 -3.45 8.79
C ILE A 267 -3.94 -3.01 8.35
N VAL A 268 -2.90 -3.66 8.83
CA VAL A 268 -1.51 -3.34 8.49
C VAL A 268 -0.83 -4.58 7.92
N VAL A 269 -0.23 -4.43 6.73
CA VAL A 269 0.48 -5.50 6.04
C VAL A 269 1.78 -4.99 5.41
N GLY A 270 2.85 -5.75 5.56
CA GLY A 270 4.15 -5.43 4.96
C GLY A 270 4.83 -4.16 5.50
N PHE A 271 4.42 -3.67 6.67
CA PHE A 271 4.96 -2.47 7.30
C PHE A 271 5.61 -2.80 8.66
N SER A 272 6.89 -2.49 8.81
CA SER A 272 7.68 -2.84 10.00
C SER A 272 7.64 -1.80 11.13
N PHE A 273 6.96 -0.66 10.92
CA PHE A 273 6.93 0.47 11.87
C PHE A 273 8.30 1.09 12.18
N GLN A 274 9.26 1.00 11.25
CA GLN A 274 10.55 1.69 11.38
C GLN A 274 10.42 3.23 11.26
N ASP A 275 9.36 3.71 10.63
CA ASP A 275 9.00 5.12 10.63
C ASP A 275 8.42 5.52 12.00
N ASP A 276 9.23 6.29 12.73
CA ASP A 276 8.94 6.81 14.05
C ASP A 276 7.67 7.67 14.10
N HIS A 277 7.35 8.41 13.03
CA HIS A 277 6.21 9.31 13.01
C HIS A 277 4.90 8.53 12.88
N ILE A 278 4.83 7.60 11.91
CA ILE A 278 3.66 6.72 11.74
C ILE A 278 3.49 5.80 12.97
N ALA A 279 4.58 5.26 13.52
CA ALA A 279 4.54 4.47 14.74
C ALA A 279 3.97 5.27 15.93
N LYS A 280 4.40 6.53 16.10
CA LYS A 280 3.86 7.43 17.13
C LYS A 280 2.36 7.72 16.94
N MET A 281 1.92 7.92 15.70
CA MET A 281 0.51 8.16 15.38
C MET A 281 -0.36 6.95 15.68
N VAL A 282 0.01 5.76 15.19
CA VAL A 282 -0.71 4.51 15.47
C VAL A 282 -0.76 4.24 16.97
N ARG A 283 0.35 4.41 17.70
CA ARG A 283 0.37 4.29 19.16
C ARG A 283 -0.57 5.27 19.85
N ARG A 284 -0.70 6.51 19.36
CA ARG A 284 -1.64 7.49 19.92
C ARG A 284 -3.08 7.09 19.65
N SER A 285 -3.37 6.61 18.44
CA SER A 285 -4.71 6.15 18.04
C SER A 285 -5.19 4.94 18.82
N LEU A 286 -4.29 4.11 19.37
CA LEU A 286 -4.68 3.01 20.29
C LEU A 286 -5.44 3.48 21.54
N LYS A 287 -5.38 4.78 21.89
CA LYS A 287 -6.21 5.36 22.96
C LYS A 287 -7.70 5.40 22.61
N ASN A 288 -8.06 5.33 21.32
CA ASN A 288 -9.43 5.22 20.86
C ASN A 288 -9.93 3.77 21.09
N PRO A 289 -10.86 3.53 22.03
CA PRO A 289 -11.32 2.17 22.33
C PRO A 289 -12.19 1.57 21.21
N GLU A 290 -12.69 2.37 20.27
CA GLU A 290 -13.52 1.90 19.17
C GLU A 290 -12.74 1.53 17.91
N LEU A 291 -11.48 1.96 17.83
CA LEU A 291 -10.53 1.58 16.79
C LEU A 291 -9.99 0.18 17.07
N MET A 292 -10.13 -0.75 16.13
CA MET A 292 -9.48 -2.06 16.17
C MET A 292 -8.30 -2.10 15.19
N ILE A 293 -7.11 -2.52 15.64
CA ILE A 293 -5.92 -2.61 14.77
C ILE A 293 -5.48 -4.06 14.63
N TYR A 294 -5.31 -4.51 13.39
CA TYR A 294 -4.77 -5.81 13.01
C TYR A 294 -3.44 -5.60 12.29
N ILE A 295 -2.35 -6.12 12.84
CA ILE A 295 -1.02 -6.07 12.23
C ILE A 295 -0.61 -7.48 11.83
N PHE A 296 -0.52 -7.75 10.54
CA PHE A 296 -0.09 -9.04 10.03
C PHE A 296 1.42 -9.07 9.82
N CYS A 297 2.11 -9.92 10.58
CA CYS A 297 3.56 -10.11 10.51
C CYS A 297 3.93 -10.99 9.32
N TYR A 298 5.04 -10.70 8.63
CA TYR A 298 5.51 -11.54 7.52
C TYR A 298 6.04 -12.88 8.05
N ALA A 299 6.84 -12.83 9.12
CA ALA A 299 7.34 -13.99 9.86
C ALA A 299 7.09 -13.85 11.37
N ASP A 300 7.09 -14.96 12.12
CA ASP A 300 6.88 -14.95 13.57
C ASP A 300 7.89 -14.07 14.33
N SER A 301 9.13 -13.99 13.83
CA SER A 301 10.18 -13.15 14.42
C SER A 301 9.85 -11.66 14.38
N ASP A 302 8.97 -11.23 13.48
CA ASP A 302 8.62 -9.82 13.33
C ASP A 302 7.72 -9.32 14.47
N PHE A 303 7.11 -10.23 15.25
CA PHE A 303 6.28 -9.87 16.41
C PHE A 303 7.04 -8.99 17.39
N GLU A 304 8.25 -9.41 17.78
CA GLU A 304 9.08 -8.64 18.72
C GLU A 304 9.62 -7.36 18.08
N VAL A 305 9.91 -7.38 16.77
CA VAL A 305 10.37 -6.19 16.04
C VAL A 305 9.29 -5.11 16.05
N ILE A 306 8.06 -5.46 15.68
CA ILE A 306 6.92 -4.54 15.61
C ILE A 306 6.56 -4.04 17.01
N LYS A 307 6.53 -4.93 18.01
CA LYS A 307 6.25 -4.55 19.41
C LYS A 307 7.25 -3.52 19.93
N ASN A 308 8.54 -3.73 19.65
CA ASN A 308 9.60 -2.81 20.05
C ASN A 308 9.52 -1.48 19.29
N ASN A 309 9.29 -1.51 17.97
CA ASN A 309 9.17 -0.30 17.15
C ASN A 309 7.96 0.56 17.55
N LEU A 310 6.84 -0.07 17.91
CA LEU A 310 5.68 0.64 18.46
C LEU A 310 5.89 1.12 19.91
N SER A 311 7.00 0.76 20.57
CA SER A 311 7.31 1.10 21.96
C SER A 311 6.15 0.75 22.91
N LEU A 312 5.65 -0.50 22.81
CA LEU A 312 4.54 -1.01 23.60
C LEU A 312 5.03 -1.90 24.75
N ASP A 313 4.81 -1.46 25.99
CA ASP A 313 5.09 -2.28 27.18
C ASP A 313 4.13 -3.47 27.28
N ASN A 314 2.84 -3.23 26.99
CA ASN A 314 1.78 -4.22 26.95
C ASN A 314 0.92 -4.02 25.69
N ILE A 315 0.37 -5.12 25.15
CA ILE A 315 -0.53 -5.08 24.00
C ILE A 315 -1.94 -4.69 24.49
N PRO A 316 -2.51 -3.55 24.04
CA PRO A 316 -3.86 -3.17 24.41
C PRO A 316 -4.89 -4.07 23.72
N ARG A 317 -6.10 -4.15 24.29
CA ARG A 317 -7.16 -5.08 23.81
C ARG A 317 -7.61 -4.81 22.38
N ASN A 318 -7.45 -3.58 21.93
CA ASN A 318 -7.84 -3.12 20.60
C ASN A 318 -6.69 -3.21 19.57
N LEU A 319 -5.60 -3.90 19.91
CA LEU A 319 -4.50 -4.25 19.02
C LEU A 319 -4.33 -5.76 18.96
N GLN A 320 -4.28 -6.32 17.75
CA GLN A 320 -3.89 -7.70 17.51
C GLN A 320 -2.71 -7.74 16.55
N ILE A 321 -1.60 -8.30 17.01
CA ILE A 321 -0.42 -8.60 16.19
C ILE A 321 -0.51 -10.07 15.84
N VAL A 322 -0.75 -10.36 14.57
CA VAL A 322 -1.02 -11.70 14.04
C VAL A 322 0.25 -12.25 13.42
N ILE A 323 0.67 -13.43 13.91
CA ILE A 323 1.83 -14.16 13.39
C ILE A 323 1.39 -15.34 12.52
N PRO A 324 2.19 -15.73 11.50
CA PRO A 324 1.87 -16.86 10.62
C PRO A 324 1.48 -18.15 11.36
N THR A 325 2.23 -18.60 12.36
CA THR A 325 1.93 -19.89 13.03
C THR A 325 0.59 -19.88 13.78
N ALA A 326 0.17 -18.72 14.29
CA ALA A 326 -1.11 -18.60 14.97
C ALA A 326 -2.27 -18.85 13.98
N LEU A 327 -2.13 -18.34 12.74
CA LEU A 327 -3.10 -18.55 11.67
C LEU A 327 -3.17 -20.01 11.22
N GLU A 328 -2.04 -20.71 11.11
CA GLU A 328 -1.98 -22.13 10.72
C GLU A 328 -2.62 -23.04 11.77
N SER A 329 -2.37 -22.78 13.05
CA SER A 329 -2.82 -23.64 14.15
C SER A 329 -4.33 -23.65 14.35
N GLU A 330 -4.99 -22.51 14.10
CA GLU A 330 -6.42 -22.34 14.31
C GLU A 330 -7.24 -22.65 13.06
N ASN A 331 -6.68 -22.46 11.87
CA ASN A 331 -7.42 -22.55 10.61
C ASN A 331 -7.08 -23.79 9.79
N LYS A 332 -7.14 -24.98 10.39
CA LYS A 332 -6.72 -26.30 9.84
C LYS A 332 -7.09 -26.67 8.38
N ASN A 333 -7.72 -25.81 7.57
CA ASN A 333 -7.89 -25.94 6.12
C ASN A 333 -7.97 -24.62 5.30
N ILE A 334 -7.85 -23.41 5.87
CA ILE A 334 -8.15 -22.15 5.13
C ILE A 334 -6.90 -21.45 4.57
N LEU A 335 -5.75 -21.53 5.23
CA LEU A 335 -4.52 -20.83 4.82
C LEU A 335 -3.35 -21.81 4.80
N ASN A 336 -2.86 -22.16 3.61
CA ASN A 336 -1.53 -22.75 3.46
C ASN A 336 -0.53 -21.58 3.40
N THR A 337 -0.25 -20.94 4.54
CA THR A 337 0.91 -20.06 4.61
C THR A 337 2.14 -20.95 4.41
N SER A 338 2.91 -20.70 3.35
CA SER A 338 4.15 -21.45 3.05
C SER A 338 5.29 -21.05 4.00
N GLY A 339 4.96 -20.80 5.28
CA GLY A 339 5.83 -20.27 6.32
C GLY A 339 5.80 -18.75 6.49
N ASN A 340 5.42 -17.98 5.47
CA ASN A 340 5.34 -16.52 5.53
C ASN A 340 3.94 -16.00 5.19
N PHE A 341 3.52 -14.91 5.82
CA PHE A 341 2.24 -14.25 5.55
C PHE A 341 2.44 -13.01 4.69
N ASP A 342 1.74 -12.96 3.57
CA ASP A 342 1.87 -11.88 2.61
C ASP A 342 0.50 -11.35 2.14
N ILE A 343 0.48 -10.40 1.20
CA ILE A 343 -0.79 -9.82 0.74
C ILE A 343 -1.72 -10.85 0.08
N SER A 344 -1.18 -11.94 -0.48
CA SER A 344 -1.99 -13.02 -1.04
C SER A 344 -2.70 -13.79 0.08
N SER A 345 -1.99 -14.08 1.18
CA SER A 345 -2.59 -14.66 2.39
C SER A 345 -3.68 -13.77 2.97
N LEU A 346 -3.46 -12.44 2.99
CA LEU A 346 -4.49 -11.49 3.42
C LEU A 346 -5.69 -11.47 2.47
N THR A 347 -5.44 -11.61 1.16
CA THR A 347 -6.52 -11.67 0.15
C THR A 347 -7.43 -12.88 0.39
N GLU A 348 -6.86 -14.03 0.77
CA GLU A 348 -7.63 -15.23 1.13
C GLU A 348 -8.49 -15.01 2.39
N LEU A 349 -8.00 -14.26 3.38
CA LEU A 349 -8.79 -13.88 4.56
C LEU A 349 -10.00 -12.99 4.23
N PHE A 350 -9.91 -12.21 3.15
CA PHE A 350 -11.01 -11.35 2.68
C PHE A 350 -12.08 -12.14 1.92
N ILE A 351 -11.84 -13.41 1.59
CA ILE A 351 -12.85 -14.27 0.99
C ILE A 351 -13.89 -14.57 2.07
N ILE A 352 -15.02 -13.90 1.94
CA ILE A 352 -16.25 -14.27 2.61
C ILE A 352 -16.81 -15.38 1.73
N GLU A 353 -16.68 -16.63 2.15
CA GLU A 353 -17.48 -17.69 1.55
C GLU A 353 -18.94 -17.24 1.72
N ASP A 354 -19.66 -17.07 0.61
CA ASP A 354 -21.11 -17.04 0.67
C ASP A 354 -21.49 -18.33 1.41
N GLU A 355 -22.02 -18.21 2.63
CA GLU A 355 -22.73 -19.32 3.23
C GLU A 355 -23.78 -19.74 2.20
N GLU A 356 -23.50 -20.83 1.50
CA GLU A 356 -24.46 -21.44 0.59
C GLU A 356 -25.76 -21.57 1.36
N VAL A 357 -26.76 -20.89 0.80
CA VAL A 357 -28.17 -21.13 1.01
C VAL A 357 -28.38 -22.65 1.06
N LYS A 358 -28.52 -23.18 2.27
CA LYS A 358 -28.98 -24.55 2.51
C LYS A 358 -30.44 -24.71 2.12
#